data_AF-A0A835NX18-F1
#
_entry.id   AF-A0A835NX18-F1
#
_cell.length_a   1.000
_cell.length_b   1.000
_cell.length_c   1.000
_cell.angle_alpha   90.00
_cell.angle_beta   90.00
_cell.angle_gamma   90.00
#
_symmetry.space_group_name_H-M   'P 1'
#
loop_
_entity.id
_entity.type
_entity.pdbx_description
1 polymer ?
#
loop_
_entity_poly.entity_id
_entity_poly.type
_entity_poly.pdbx_seq_one_letter_code
_entity_poly.pdbx_strand_id
1 'polypeptide(L)'
;MKVLGTVKWLNVKNRYGFITWNDTKEDVFVPQTAKKKNNPRKYLHRVGDEETVKFDRVQGRKGPQAANVTGPGGVPVQGSKYAPNCNYYLRPRGPPHNY
;
A
#
# COMPACT_ATOMS: atom_id res chain seq x y z
N MET A 1 3.67 3.70 -18.74
CA MET A 1 5.03 3.17 -18.52
C MET A 1 5.17 2.87 -17.04
N LYS A 2 5.67 1.69 -16.70
CA LYS A 2 5.85 1.29 -15.30
C LYS A 2 7.17 1.83 -14.78
N VAL A 3 7.10 2.64 -13.74
CA VAL A 3 8.24 3.23 -13.04
C VAL A 3 8.44 2.55 -11.68
N LEU A 4 9.66 2.61 -11.18
CA LEU A 4 10.03 2.11 -9.85
C LEU A 4 10.23 3.30 -8.92
N GLY A 5 9.73 3.21 -7.70
CA GLY A 5 9.97 4.24 -6.70
C GLY A 5 9.83 3.70 -5.29
N THR A 6 10.18 4.53 -4.34
CA THR A 6 10.18 4.20 -2.92
C THR A 6 9.07 4.96 -2.22
N VAL A 7 8.28 4.27 -1.42
CA VAL A 7 7.18 4.89 -0.66
C VAL A 7 7.77 5.76 0.43
N LYS A 8 7.56 7.07 0.34
CA LYS A 8 8.10 8.04 1.29
C LYS A 8 7.33 7.97 2.60
N TRP A 9 6.00 8.00 2.49
CA TRP A 9 5.10 7.86 3.62
C TRP A 9 3.68 7.58 3.15
N LEU A 10 2.89 6.96 4.02
CA LEU A 10 1.47 6.72 3.81
C LEU A 10 0.67 7.23 5.01
N ASN A 11 -0.23 8.17 4.77
CA ASN A 11 -1.22 8.55 5.77
C ASN A 11 -2.37 7.53 5.75
N VAL A 12 -2.32 6.65 6.74
CA VAL A 12 -3.33 5.60 6.94
C VAL A 12 -4.73 6.17 7.19
N LYS A 13 -4.84 7.23 7.99
CA LYS A 13 -6.13 7.81 8.39
C LYS A 13 -6.84 8.41 7.18
N ASN A 14 -6.10 9.14 6.36
CA ASN A 14 -6.62 9.82 5.19
C ASN A 14 -6.52 8.99 3.90
N ARG A 15 -5.98 7.78 3.97
CA ARG A 15 -5.94 6.79 2.87
C ARG A 15 -5.20 7.30 1.61
N TYR A 16 -4.16 8.10 1.78
CA TYR A 16 -3.28 8.55 0.70
C TYR A 16 -1.82 8.53 1.14
N GLY A 17 -0.89 8.62 0.17
CA GLY A 17 0.54 8.72 0.44
C GLY A 17 1.30 9.28 -0.74
N PHE A 18 2.62 9.27 -0.62
CA PHE A 18 3.53 9.73 -1.66
C PHE A 18 4.63 8.70 -1.90
N ILE A 19 4.99 8.54 -3.18
CA ILE A 19 6.13 7.72 -3.62
C ILE A 19 7.13 8.67 -4.26
N THR A 20 8.39 8.53 -3.90
CA THR A 20 9.48 9.23 -4.58
C THR A 20 9.99 8.35 -5.71
N TRP A 21 10.02 8.88 -6.93
CA TRP A 21 10.58 8.19 -8.09
C TRP A 21 12.10 8.12 -7.93
N ASN A 22 12.68 6.92 -8.00
CA ASN A 22 14.11 6.71 -7.78
C ASN A 22 15.00 7.41 -8.84
N ASP A 23 14.50 7.60 -10.06
CA ASP A 23 15.28 8.12 -11.19
C ASP A 23 15.34 9.66 -11.20
N THR A 24 14.18 10.32 -11.11
CA THR A 24 14.08 11.78 -11.17
C THR A 24 13.89 12.45 -9.81
N LYS A 25 13.76 11.68 -8.72
CA LYS A 25 13.44 12.16 -7.36
C LYS A 25 12.14 12.97 -7.27
N GLU A 26 11.24 12.85 -8.25
CA GLU A 26 9.93 13.48 -8.18
C GLU A 26 9.01 12.77 -7.19
N ASP A 27 8.22 13.54 -6.45
CA ASP A 27 7.19 13.02 -5.56
C ASP A 27 5.88 12.81 -6.35
N VAL A 28 5.36 11.59 -6.31
CA VAL A 28 4.15 11.16 -7.02
C VAL A 28 3.05 10.87 -6.01
N PHE A 29 1.88 11.44 -6.24
CA PHE A 29 0.73 11.26 -5.35
C PHE A 29 0.08 9.88 -5.50
N VAL A 30 -0.25 9.24 -4.38
CA VAL A 30 -0.83 7.89 -4.35
C VAL A 30 -2.13 7.87 -3.56
N PRO A 31 -3.29 7.77 -4.22
CA PRO A 31 -4.54 7.47 -3.53
C PRO A 31 -4.65 5.97 -3.21
N GLN A 32 -5.45 5.61 -2.20
CA GLN A 32 -5.71 4.20 -1.84
C GLN A 32 -6.22 3.37 -3.03
N THR A 33 -7.03 3.95 -3.91
CA THR A 33 -7.60 3.28 -5.10
C THR A 33 -6.55 2.90 -6.14
N ALA A 34 -5.35 3.48 -6.10
CA ALA A 34 -4.29 3.17 -7.05
C ALA A 34 -3.65 1.80 -6.81
N LYS A 35 -3.81 1.20 -5.62
CA LYS A 35 -3.21 -0.09 -5.26
C LYS A 35 -4.00 -1.23 -5.86
N LYS A 36 -3.44 -1.93 -6.86
CA LYS A 36 -4.12 -3.02 -7.59
C LYS A 36 -4.01 -4.38 -6.91
N LYS A 37 -2.86 -4.68 -6.30
CA LYS A 37 -2.59 -5.98 -5.67
C LYS A 37 -2.50 -5.81 -4.17
N ASN A 38 -3.54 -6.28 -3.48
CA ASN A 38 -3.59 -6.30 -2.03
C ASN A 38 -2.95 -7.56 -1.46
N ASN A 39 -2.32 -7.45 -0.29
CA ASN A 39 -1.90 -8.61 0.49
C ASN A 39 -3.12 -9.21 1.21
N PRO A 40 -3.58 -10.42 0.86
CA PRO A 40 -4.74 -11.05 1.50
C PRO A 40 -4.49 -11.37 2.98
N ARG A 41 -3.23 -11.39 3.43
CA ARG A 41 -2.85 -11.68 4.82
C ARG A 41 -2.91 -10.46 5.76
N LYS A 42 -3.09 -9.25 5.24
CA LYS A 42 -3.17 -8.02 6.03
C LYS A 42 -4.59 -7.47 6.00
N TYR A 43 -5.14 -7.19 7.18
CA TYR A 43 -6.52 -6.71 7.33
C TYR A 43 -6.70 -5.31 6.73
N LEU A 44 -5.61 -4.54 6.64
CA LEU A 44 -5.60 -3.19 6.12
C LEU A 44 -4.68 -3.08 4.91
N HIS A 45 -5.24 -2.49 3.84
CA HIS A 45 -4.62 -2.20 2.55
C HIS A 45 -3.52 -1.12 2.62
N ARG A 46 -2.49 -1.39 3.42
CA ARG A 46 -1.38 -0.46 3.63
C ARG A 46 -0.19 -0.89 2.78
N VAL A 47 0.65 0.07 2.44
CA VAL A 47 1.97 -0.17 1.84
C VAL A 47 2.97 0.07 2.96
N GLY A 48 4.10 -0.62 2.96
CA GLY A 48 5.19 -0.37 3.88
C GLY A 48 5.73 1.04 3.69
N ASP A 49 6.06 1.70 4.81
CA ASP A 49 6.94 2.85 4.75
C ASP A 49 8.30 2.38 4.19
N GLU A 50 8.91 3.17 3.31
CA GLU A 50 10.19 2.86 2.66
C GLU A 50 10.17 1.61 1.76
N GLU A 51 8.98 1.13 1.36
CA GLU A 51 8.85 -0.02 0.47
C GLU A 51 9.09 0.38 -1.00
N THR A 52 9.93 -0.38 -1.70
CA THR A 52 10.10 -0.25 -3.16
C THR A 52 8.87 -0.79 -3.87
N VAL A 53 8.28 0.01 -4.75
CA VAL A 53 7.06 -0.35 -5.49
C VAL A 53 7.17 -0.02 -6.97
N LYS A 54 6.44 -0.77 -7.79
CA LYS A 54 6.27 -0.55 -9.22
C LYS A 54 4.89 0.04 -9.48
N PHE A 55 4.84 1.18 -10.16
CA PHE A 55 3.60 1.90 -10.44
C PHE A 55 3.63 2.52 -11.84
N ASP A 56 2.46 2.88 -12.36
CA ASP A 56 2.33 3.67 -13.58
C ASP A 56 2.16 5.14 -13.21
N ARG A 57 3.00 6.02 -13.75
CA ARG A 57 2.84 7.48 -13.62
C ARG A 57 1.75 7.94 -14.60
N VAL A 58 0.70 8.57 -14.07
CA VAL A 58 -0.40 9.16 -14.84
C VAL A 58 -0.56 10.63 -14.46
N GLN A 59 -0.93 11.47 -15.42
CA GLN A 59 -1.21 12.88 -15.14
C GLN A 59 -2.61 13.01 -14.53
N GLY A 60 -2.69 13.37 -13.25
CA GLY A 60 -3.94 13.64 -12.55
C GLY A 60 -4.31 15.12 -12.56
N ARG A 61 -5.50 15.44 -12.02
CA ARG A 61 -6.01 16.82 -11.90
C ARG A 61 -5.12 17.74 -11.05
N LYS A 62 -4.38 17.17 -10.10
CA LYS A 62 -3.51 17.91 -9.15
C LYS A 62 -2.01 17.69 -9.42
N GLY A 63 -1.65 17.14 -10.58
CA GLY A 63 -0.27 16.77 -10.92
C GLY A 63 -0.06 15.26 -11.08
N PRO A 64 1.20 14.79 -11.08
CA PRO A 64 1.52 13.40 -11.32
C PRO A 64 0.96 12.50 -10.21
N GLN A 65 0.22 11.49 -10.63
CA GLN A 65 -0.45 10.51 -9.78
C GLN A 65 0.03 9.10 -10.13
N ALA A 66 0.13 8.23 -9.13
CA ALA A 66 0.42 6.83 -9.33
C ALA A 66 -0.86 6.04 -9.63
N ALA A 67 -0.78 5.11 -10.57
CA ALA A 67 -1.79 4.12 -10.88
C ALA A 67 -1.17 2.71 -10.84
N ASN A 68 -2.00 1.67 -10.68
CA ASN A 68 -1.58 0.27 -10.72
C ASN A 68 -0.38 -0.05 -9.78
N VAL A 69 -0.38 0.51 -8.57
CA VAL A 69 0.72 0.32 -7.61
C VAL A 69 0.77 -1.15 -7.20
N THR A 70 1.95 -1.74 -7.37
CA THR A 70 2.28 -3.15 -7.08
C THR A 70 3.68 -3.25 -6.49
N GLY A 71 4.02 -4.37 -5.86
CA GLY A 71 5.39 -4.63 -5.42
C GLY A 71 6.35 -4.87 -6.59
N PRO A 72 7.66 -4.94 -6.32
CA PRO A 72 8.68 -5.21 -7.33
C PRO A 72 8.44 -6.59 -7.94
N GLY A 73 8.52 -6.71 -9.27
CA GLY A 73 8.17 -7.96 -9.96
C GLY A 73 6.67 -8.28 -9.99
N GLY A 74 5.80 -7.36 -9.58
CA GLY A 74 4.34 -7.56 -9.61
C GLY A 74 3.81 -8.40 -8.45
N VAL A 75 4.62 -8.60 -7.40
CA VAL A 75 4.18 -9.20 -6.14
C VAL A 75 3.18 -8.28 -5.42
N PRO A 76 2.29 -8.82 -4.56
CA PRO A 76 1.51 -7.98 -3.65
C PRO A 76 2.44 -7.19 -2.73
N VAL A 77 2.07 -5.96 -2.42
CA VAL A 77 2.84 -5.12 -1.48
C VAL A 77 2.92 -5.81 -0.12
N GLN A 78 4.09 -5.77 0.52
CA GLN A 78 4.34 -6.44 1.79
C GLN A 78 3.38 -5.93 2.87
N GLY A 79 3.11 -4.62 2.80
CA GLY A 79 2.15 -3.91 3.61
C GLY A 79 2.76 -3.32 4.87
N SER A 80 2.11 -2.29 5.42
CA SER A 80 2.65 -1.56 6.58
C SER A 80 2.84 -2.49 7.79
N LYS A 81 3.94 -2.30 8.52
CA LYS A 81 4.19 -2.93 9.83
C LYS A 81 3.07 -2.66 10.83
N TYR A 82 2.37 -1.53 10.68
CA TYR A 82 1.24 -1.14 11.52
C TYR A 82 -0.10 -1.76 11.08
N ALA A 83 -0.15 -2.50 9.97
CA ALA A 83 -1.34 -3.24 9.58
C ALA A 83 -1.41 -4.56 10.37
N PRO A 84 -2.47 -4.79 11.18
CA PRO A 84 -2.66 -6.06 11.86
C PRO A 84 -2.81 -7.21 10.85
N ASN A 85 -2.26 -8.37 11.20
CA ASN A 85 -2.45 -9.59 10.42
C ASN A 85 -3.91 -10.04 10.50
N CYS A 86 -4.48 -10.52 9.39
CA CYS A 86 -5.87 -11.01 9.34
C CYS A 86 -6.15 -12.12 10.37
N ASN A 87 -5.15 -12.96 10.67
CA ASN A 87 -5.27 -14.09 11.59
C ASN A 87 -5.61 -13.70 13.03
N TYR A 88 -5.41 -12.43 13.44
CA TYR A 88 -5.78 -11.98 14.78
C TYR A 88 -7.28 -11.72 14.95
N TYR A 89 -8.01 -11.41 13.87
CA TYR A 89 -9.45 -11.15 13.92
C TYR A 89 -10.31 -12.34 13.51
N LEU A 90 -9.70 -13.37 12.91
CA LEU A 90 -10.34 -14.63 12.54
C LEU A 90 -10.20 -15.71 13.62
N ARG A 91 -9.80 -15.36 14.84
CA ARG A 91 -9.99 -16.28 15.96
C ARG A 91 -11.50 -16.49 16.13
N PRO A 92 -12.01 -17.74 16.12
CA PRO A 92 -13.34 -18.01 16.62
C PRO A 92 -13.42 -17.35 18.00
N ARG A 93 -14.47 -16.57 18.27
CA ARG A 93 -14.82 -16.24 19.66
C ARG A 93 -14.75 -17.58 20.40
N GLY A 94 -13.87 -17.66 21.41
CA GLY A 94 -13.66 -18.90 22.15
C GLY A 94 -15.00 -19.46 22.63
N PRO A 95 -15.08 -20.77 22.94
CA PRO A 95 -16.33 -21.36 23.40
C PRO A 95 -16.89 -20.54 24.57
N PRO A 96 -18.21 -20.33 24.66
CA PRO A 96 -18.79 -19.60 25.77
C PRO A 96 -18.35 -20.26 27.07
N HIS A 97 -17.77 -19.48 27.97
CA HIS A 97 -17.39 -19.95 29.29
C HIS A 97 -18.69 -20.25 30.04
N ASN A 98 -18.97 -21.54 30.23
CA ASN A 98 -20.06 -21.99 31.09
C ASN A 98 -19.44 -22.24 32.46
N TYR A 99 -19.74 -21.38 33.44
CA TYR A 99 -19.78 -21.68 34.88
C TYR A 99 -20.54 -20.58 35.61
#